data_AF-A0A957ZC49-F1
#
_entry.id   AF-A0A957ZC49-F1
#
_cell.length_a   1.000
_cell.length_b   1.000
_cell.length_c   1.000
_cell.angle_alpha   90.00
_cell.angle_beta   90.00
_cell.angle_gamma   90.00
#
_symmetry.space_group_name_H-M   'P 1'
#
loop_
_entity.id
_entity.type
_entity.pdbx_description
1 polymer ?
#
loop_
_entity_poly.entity_id
_entity_poly.type
_entity_poly.pdbx_seq_one_letter_code
_entity_poly.pdbx_strand_id
1 'polypeptide(L)'
;MKKKITRPPLESLACVKPDCELYGEAGQGNLTERKTYGKDRIRYLRCGRCGSEFSERKGTALWNTKVREDKAVSVAEYLSEGCIPESTARLAKVDISVVNRLSRKVGQHGKLFHDDRVQDVAVQALEADERHGFSQSKEVPAWEAEMMDPESKLILSHQ
;
A
#
# COMPACT_ATOMS: atom_id res chain seq x y z
N MET A 1 6.66 11.10 -21.63
CA MET A 1 6.20 12.20 -20.76
C MET A 1 6.65 11.93 -19.33
N LYS A 2 7.22 12.90 -18.60
CA LYS A 2 7.51 12.71 -17.17
C LYS A 2 6.17 12.69 -16.42
N LYS A 3 5.76 11.55 -15.85
CA LYS A 3 4.55 11.44 -14.99
C LYS A 3 4.71 12.51 -13.90
N LYS A 4 3.77 13.45 -13.80
CA LYS A 4 3.81 14.50 -12.77
C LYS A 4 3.64 13.79 -11.43
N ILE A 5 4.65 13.91 -10.59
CA ILE A 5 4.59 13.39 -9.23
C ILE A 5 3.64 14.32 -8.46
N THR A 6 2.43 13.83 -8.18
CA THR A 6 1.47 14.55 -7.35
C THR A 6 1.78 14.24 -5.90
N ARG A 7 2.23 15.24 -5.16
CA ARG A 7 2.41 15.14 -3.71
C ARG A 7 1.05 15.40 -3.05
N PRO A 8 0.67 14.62 -2.01
CA PRO A 8 -0.54 14.90 -1.27
C PRO A 8 -0.46 16.30 -0.62
N PRO A 9 -1.55 17.05 -0.54
CA PRO A 9 -1.58 18.29 0.23
C PRO A 9 -1.16 18.05 1.69
N LEU A 10 -0.51 19.02 2.35
CA LEU A 10 -0.03 18.82 3.73
C LEU A 10 -1.17 18.55 4.71
N GLU A 11 -2.32 19.17 4.47
CA GLU A 11 -3.56 18.99 5.21
C GLU A 11 -4.12 17.56 5.15
N SER A 12 -3.73 16.76 4.14
CA SER A 12 -4.11 15.35 4.05
C SER A 12 -3.18 14.39 4.80
N LEU A 13 -2.10 14.90 5.39
CA LEU A 13 -1.11 14.12 6.13
C LEU A 13 -1.30 14.31 7.64
N ALA A 14 -0.86 13.29 8.40
CA ALA A 14 -0.98 13.25 9.85
C ALA A 14 0.37 12.97 10.53
N CYS A 15 0.44 13.20 11.84
CA CYS A 15 1.59 12.75 12.62
C CYS A 15 1.62 11.22 12.70
N VAL A 16 2.80 10.63 12.51
CA VAL A 16 3.00 9.17 12.50
C VAL A 16 3.66 8.65 13.79
N LYS A 17 3.87 9.50 14.79
CA LYS A 17 4.42 9.11 16.10
C LYS A 17 3.27 8.68 17.04
N PRO A 18 3.18 7.41 17.46
CA PRO A 18 2.09 6.92 18.31
C PRO A 18 1.90 7.72 19.61
N ASP A 19 2.98 8.18 20.24
CA ASP A 19 2.89 8.96 21.49
C ASP A 19 2.49 10.43 21.28
N CYS A 20 2.14 10.84 20.06
CA CYS A 20 1.67 12.19 19.78
C CYS A 20 0.17 12.28 20.02
N GLU A 21 -0.29 13.35 20.67
CA GLU A 21 -1.73 13.63 20.82
C GLU A 21 -2.47 13.82 19.49
N LEU A 22 -1.77 14.21 18.42
CA LEU A 22 -2.32 14.38 17.07
C LEU A 22 -1.91 13.19 16.15
N TYR A 23 -1.67 12.02 16.72
CA TYR A 23 -1.32 10.82 15.97
C TYR A 23 -2.48 10.39 15.08
N GLY A 24 -2.22 10.17 13.79
CA GLY A 24 -3.24 9.72 12.83
C GLY A 24 -4.27 10.80 12.43
N GLU A 25 -4.27 11.97 13.06
CA GLU A 25 -5.19 13.06 12.75
C GLU A 25 -4.65 13.97 11.64
N ALA A 26 -5.32 13.96 10.47
CA ALA A 26 -5.03 14.86 9.37
C ALA A 26 -5.70 16.24 9.58
N GLY A 27 -5.29 17.25 8.80
CA GLY A 27 -5.93 18.58 8.79
C GLY A 27 -5.59 19.48 9.98
N GLN A 28 -4.73 19.05 10.90
CA GLN A 28 -4.44 19.77 12.15
C GLN A 28 -3.48 20.97 12.01
N GLY A 29 -2.96 21.24 10.81
CA GLY A 29 -2.01 22.34 10.57
C GLY A 29 -0.68 22.21 11.32
N ASN A 30 -0.41 21.04 11.93
CA ASN A 30 0.75 20.77 12.77
C ASN A 30 1.99 20.35 11.96
N LEU A 31 1.88 20.08 10.66
CA LEU A 31 2.98 19.56 9.85
C LEU A 31 3.66 20.67 9.04
N THR A 32 4.99 20.72 9.10
CA THR A 32 5.81 21.64 8.30
C THR A 32 6.84 20.87 7.49
N GLU A 33 7.14 21.32 6.27
CA GLU A 33 8.25 20.77 5.48
C GLU A 33 9.59 21.29 5.99
N ARG A 34 10.47 20.39 6.44
CA ARG A 34 11.83 20.72 6.88
C ARG A 34 12.81 20.72 5.72
N LYS A 35 12.71 19.72 4.86
CA LYS A 35 13.53 19.56 3.66
C LYS A 35 12.85 18.64 2.67
N THR A 36 13.26 18.77 1.41
CA THR A 36 12.93 17.82 0.35
C THR A 36 14.17 17.00 -0.01
N TYR A 37 14.02 15.70 -0.29
CA TYR A 37 15.14 14.81 -0.64
C TYR A 37 14.83 13.81 -1.76
N GLY A 38 15.89 13.27 -2.36
CA GLY A 38 15.81 12.24 -3.41
C GLY A 38 15.32 12.77 -4.77
N LYS A 39 15.42 11.92 -5.78
CA LYS A 39 15.02 12.26 -7.17
C LYS A 39 13.52 12.52 -7.32
N ASP A 40 12.72 11.92 -6.44
CA ASP A 40 11.27 12.08 -6.45
C ASP A 40 10.81 13.31 -5.64
N ARG A 41 11.73 14.08 -5.07
CA ARG A 41 11.43 15.26 -4.22
C ARG A 41 10.46 14.90 -3.08
N ILE A 42 10.87 13.95 -2.25
CA ILE A 42 10.11 13.47 -1.10
C ILE A 42 10.25 14.50 0.03
N ARG A 43 9.14 14.92 0.63
CA ARG A 43 9.16 15.84 1.76
C ARG A 43 9.51 15.12 3.07
N TYR A 44 10.39 15.72 3.84
CA TYR A 44 10.68 15.36 5.23
C TYR A 44 9.99 16.38 6.12
N LEU A 45 9.03 15.90 6.91
CA LEU A 45 8.10 16.70 7.68
C LEU A 45 8.51 16.75 9.15
N ARG A 46 8.12 17.82 9.84
CA ARG A 46 8.18 17.93 11.29
C ARG A 46 6.80 18.24 11.85
N CYS A 47 6.42 17.50 12.89
CA CYS A 47 5.22 17.79 13.68
C CYS A 47 5.53 18.89 14.70
N GLY A 48 4.79 20.00 14.66
CA GLY A 48 4.87 21.10 15.61
C GLY A 48 4.37 20.75 17.01
N ARG A 49 3.54 19.70 17.15
CA ARG A 49 3.04 19.23 18.45
C ARG A 49 4.06 18.41 19.23
N CYS A 50 4.59 17.34 18.64
CA CYS A 50 5.49 16.41 19.35
C CYS A 50 6.97 16.54 18.94
N GLY A 51 7.28 17.40 17.97
CA GLY A 51 8.64 17.64 17.48
C GLY A 51 9.22 16.53 16.59
N SER A 52 8.53 15.39 16.41
CA SER A 52 9.03 14.29 15.60
C SER A 52 9.21 14.68 14.15
N GLU A 53 10.29 14.19 13.53
CA GLU A 53 10.53 14.35 12.10
C GLU A 53 10.41 13.01 11.37
N PHE A 54 9.78 13.01 10.20
CA PHE A 54 9.52 11.79 9.43
C PHE A 54 9.31 12.10 7.95
N SER A 55 9.49 11.10 7.09
CA SER A 55 9.17 11.21 5.67
C SER A 55 7.66 11.28 5.47
N GLU A 56 7.19 12.07 4.51
CA GLU A 56 5.79 12.05 4.07
C GLU A 56 5.31 10.66 3.59
N ARG A 57 6.25 9.78 3.21
CA ARG A 57 5.94 8.40 2.80
C ARG A 57 5.86 7.43 3.99
N LYS A 58 6.16 7.85 5.21
CA LYS A 58 6.10 6.97 6.39
C LYS A 58 4.66 6.49 6.58
N GLY A 59 4.49 5.19 6.74
CA GLY A 59 3.15 4.57 6.85
C GLY A 59 2.48 4.25 5.51
N THR A 60 3.08 4.59 4.36
CA THR A 60 2.49 4.28 3.04
C THR A 60 3.17 3.10 2.35
N ALA A 61 2.51 2.52 1.35
CA ALA A 61 3.10 1.53 0.43
C ALA A 61 4.41 2.03 -0.20
N LEU A 62 4.58 3.34 -0.36
CA LEU A 62 5.78 3.94 -0.94
C LEU A 62 6.92 4.15 0.04
N TRP A 63 6.73 3.99 1.37
CA TRP A 63 7.72 4.22 2.44
C TRP A 63 9.19 3.90 2.08
N ASN A 64 9.83 2.82 2.49
CA ASN A 64 11.25 2.60 2.20
C ASN A 64 11.50 2.04 0.78
N THR A 65 10.87 2.56 -0.28
CA THR A 65 11.09 2.06 -1.66
C THR A 65 12.38 2.65 -2.25
N LYS A 66 13.31 1.78 -2.65
CA LYS A 66 14.60 2.18 -3.26
C LYS A 66 14.53 2.36 -4.79
N VAL A 67 13.34 2.55 -5.32
CA VAL A 67 13.10 2.83 -6.75
C VAL A 67 12.30 4.11 -6.88
N ARG A 68 12.32 4.70 -8.08
CA ARG A 68 11.52 5.88 -8.39
C ARG A 68 10.03 5.57 -8.20
N GLU A 69 9.30 6.58 -7.74
CA GLU A 69 7.88 6.46 -7.43
C GLU A 69 7.05 5.95 -8.61
N ASP A 70 7.31 6.49 -9.81
CA ASP A 70 6.63 6.07 -11.04
C ASP A 70 6.80 4.57 -11.31
N LYS A 71 7.98 4.03 -11.06
CA LYS A 71 8.25 2.59 -11.16
C LYS A 71 7.56 1.79 -10.08
N ALA A 72 7.55 2.26 -8.84
CA ALA A 72 6.86 1.59 -7.75
C ALA A 72 5.35 1.50 -8.01
N VAL A 73 4.75 2.60 -8.48
CA VAL A 73 3.34 2.66 -8.88
C VAL A 73 3.06 1.72 -10.03
N SER A 74 3.86 1.72 -11.10
CA SER A 74 3.63 0.79 -12.21
C SER A 74 3.81 -0.68 -11.84
N VAL A 75 4.71 -1.01 -10.93
CA VAL A 75 4.79 -2.38 -10.39
C VAL A 75 3.49 -2.75 -9.67
N ALA A 76 2.94 -1.86 -8.84
CA ALA A 76 1.66 -2.09 -8.17
C ALA A 76 0.51 -2.24 -9.18
N GLU A 77 0.44 -1.36 -10.19
CA GLU A 77 -0.55 -1.41 -11.28
C GLU A 77 -0.50 -2.77 -12.00
N TYR A 78 0.67 -3.25 -12.43
CA TYR A 78 0.75 -4.54 -13.12
C TYR A 78 0.37 -5.73 -12.22
N LEU A 79 0.76 -5.68 -10.94
CA LEU A 79 0.39 -6.74 -9.99
C LEU A 79 -1.12 -6.78 -9.73
N SER A 80 -1.79 -5.61 -9.64
CA SER A 80 -3.25 -5.57 -9.46
C SER A 80 -4.01 -6.09 -10.67
N GLU A 81 -3.42 -6.01 -11.86
CA GLU A 81 -3.96 -6.61 -13.10
C GLU A 81 -3.63 -8.12 -13.24
N GLY A 82 -3.04 -8.74 -12.21
CA GLY A 82 -2.71 -10.17 -12.22
C GLY A 82 -1.45 -10.54 -13.01
N CYS A 83 -0.59 -9.57 -13.37
CA CYS A 83 0.66 -9.87 -14.08
C CYS A 83 1.64 -10.64 -13.18
N ILE A 84 2.18 -11.75 -13.71
CA ILE A 84 3.24 -12.51 -13.04
C ILE A 84 4.51 -11.66 -12.80
N PRO A 85 5.31 -11.96 -11.76
CA PRO A 85 6.47 -11.14 -11.37
C PRO A 85 7.47 -10.89 -12.51
N GLU A 86 7.73 -11.88 -13.36
CA GLU A 86 8.66 -11.78 -14.50
C GLU A 86 8.15 -10.78 -15.56
N SER A 87 6.87 -10.85 -15.89
CA SER A 87 6.23 -9.92 -16.82
C SER A 87 6.21 -8.51 -16.23
N THR A 88 5.88 -8.38 -14.95
CA THR A 88 5.91 -7.11 -14.22
C THR A 88 7.31 -6.49 -14.22
N ALA A 89 8.36 -7.28 -13.97
CA ALA A 89 9.75 -6.81 -13.99
C ALA A 89 10.13 -6.26 -15.38
N ARG A 90 9.78 -6.99 -16.45
CA ARG A 90 10.03 -6.59 -17.84
C ARG A 90 9.27 -5.31 -18.22
N LEU A 91 7.97 -5.24 -17.95
CA LEU A 91 7.11 -4.11 -18.30
C LEU A 91 7.49 -2.85 -17.51
N ALA A 92 7.71 -2.99 -16.20
CA ALA A 92 8.13 -1.88 -15.36
C ALA A 92 9.62 -1.53 -15.54
N LYS A 93 10.42 -2.35 -16.23
CA LYS A 93 11.88 -2.17 -16.42
C LYS A 93 12.60 -2.03 -15.07
N VAL A 94 12.34 -2.97 -14.17
CA VAL A 94 12.99 -3.08 -12.85
C VAL A 94 13.49 -4.50 -12.65
N ASP A 95 14.40 -4.68 -11.69
CA ASP A 95 14.85 -6.01 -11.30
C ASP A 95 13.73 -6.81 -10.61
N ILE A 96 13.69 -8.14 -10.80
CA ILE A 96 12.66 -9.00 -10.21
C ILE A 96 12.65 -8.96 -8.67
N SER A 97 13.80 -8.73 -8.03
CA SER A 97 13.87 -8.54 -6.57
C SER A 97 13.13 -7.28 -6.10
N VAL A 98 13.05 -6.24 -6.95
CA VAL A 98 12.25 -5.05 -6.69
C VAL A 98 10.76 -5.41 -6.72
N VAL A 99 10.33 -6.18 -7.71
CA VAL A 99 8.94 -6.63 -7.84
C VAL A 99 8.53 -7.44 -6.62
N ASN A 100 9.32 -8.45 -6.24
CA ASN A 100 9.02 -9.29 -5.08
C ASN A 100 8.95 -8.49 -3.77
N ARG A 101 9.87 -7.54 -3.57
CA ARG A 101 9.84 -6.66 -2.40
C ARG A 101 8.63 -5.73 -2.40
N LEU A 102 8.29 -5.15 -3.56
CA LEU A 102 7.13 -4.27 -3.67
C LEU A 102 5.84 -5.03 -3.50
N SER A 103 5.68 -6.21 -4.11
CA SER A 103 4.52 -7.10 -3.97
C SER A 103 4.17 -7.33 -2.50
N ARG A 104 5.15 -7.76 -1.69
CA ARG A 104 4.95 -7.93 -0.24
C ARG A 104 4.50 -6.64 0.46
N LYS A 105 5.12 -5.52 0.10
CA LYS A 105 4.86 -4.24 0.76
C LYS A 105 3.51 -3.62 0.38
N VAL A 106 3.15 -3.68 -0.89
CA VAL A 106 1.85 -3.20 -1.38
C VAL A 106 0.74 -4.12 -0.88
N GLY A 107 0.96 -5.44 -0.89
CA GLY A 107 0.02 -6.43 -0.34
C GLY A 107 -0.22 -6.24 1.15
N GLN A 108 0.85 -6.10 1.95
CA GLN A 108 0.70 -5.83 3.39
C GLN A 108 -0.02 -4.50 3.67
N HIS A 109 0.31 -3.44 2.92
CA HIS A 109 -0.36 -2.16 3.08
C HIS A 109 -1.83 -2.22 2.65
N GLY A 110 -2.14 -2.91 1.55
CA GLY A 110 -3.50 -3.14 1.06
C GLY A 110 -4.32 -3.95 2.06
N LYS A 111 -3.75 -5.00 2.65
CA LYS A 111 -4.41 -5.76 3.72
C LYS A 111 -4.74 -4.87 4.92
N LEU A 112 -3.78 -4.10 5.42
CA LEU A 112 -4.03 -3.19 6.56
C LEU A 112 -5.08 -2.13 6.25
N PHE A 113 -5.07 -1.58 5.02
CA PHE A 113 -6.09 -0.64 4.57
C PHE A 113 -7.47 -1.31 4.48
N HIS A 114 -7.54 -2.53 3.96
CA HIS A 114 -8.76 -3.32 3.89
C HIS A 114 -9.30 -3.62 5.29
N ASP A 115 -8.47 -4.12 6.19
CA ASP A 115 -8.82 -4.41 7.59
C ASP A 115 -9.32 -3.13 8.33
N ASP A 116 -8.78 -1.95 8.01
CA ASP A 116 -9.20 -0.66 8.60
C ASP A 116 -10.53 -0.14 8.02
N ARG A 117 -10.73 -0.30 6.70
CA ARG A 117 -11.82 0.36 5.97
C ARG A 117 -13.03 -0.51 5.71
N VAL A 118 -12.84 -1.82 5.67
CA VAL A 118 -13.89 -2.80 5.39
C VAL A 118 -14.27 -3.41 6.73
N GLN A 119 -15.03 -2.65 7.50
CA GLN A 119 -15.52 -3.01 8.84
C GLN A 119 -17.04 -2.82 8.87
N ASP A 120 -17.72 -3.62 9.69
CA ASP A 120 -19.18 -3.56 9.91
C ASP A 120 -20.00 -3.52 8.60
N VAL A 121 -19.58 -4.29 7.60
CA VAL A 121 -20.23 -4.33 6.28
C VAL A 121 -21.60 -5.00 6.41
N ALA A 122 -22.65 -4.23 6.15
CA ALA A 122 -24.00 -4.78 6.04
C ALA A 122 -24.15 -5.56 4.73
N VAL A 123 -24.29 -6.88 4.82
CA VAL A 123 -24.46 -7.77 3.66
C VAL A 123 -25.87 -8.35 3.60
N GLN A 124 -26.40 -8.46 2.38
CA GLN A 124 -27.67 -9.15 2.11
C GLN A 124 -27.45 -10.58 1.62
N ALA A 125 -26.30 -10.85 1.00
CA ALA A 125 -25.91 -12.15 0.50
C ALA A 125 -24.39 -12.32 0.65
N LEU A 126 -23.93 -13.56 0.68
CA LEU A 126 -22.52 -13.93 0.67
C LEU A 126 -22.30 -14.96 -0.43
N GLU A 127 -21.31 -14.71 -1.27
CA GLU A 127 -20.76 -15.73 -2.16
C GLU A 127 -19.50 -16.29 -1.50
N ALA A 128 -19.46 -17.61 -1.36
CA ALA A 128 -18.29 -18.33 -0.89
C ALA A 128 -17.77 -19.19 -2.04
N ASP A 129 -16.47 -19.10 -2.29
CA ASP A 129 -15.79 -19.91 -3.30
C ASP A 129 -14.47 -20.45 -2.72
N GLU A 130 -14.01 -21.55 -3.29
CA GLU A 130 -12.76 -22.19 -2.92
C GLU A 130 -11.87 -22.41 -4.13
N ARG A 131 -10.58 -22.17 -3.94
CA ARG A 131 -9.55 -22.47 -4.93
C ARG A 131 -8.62 -23.54 -4.39
N HIS A 132 -8.53 -24.64 -5.12
CA HIS A 132 -7.49 -25.65 -4.92
C HIS A 132 -6.31 -25.40 -5.85
N GLY A 133 -5.11 -25.47 -5.29
CA GLY A 133 -3.87 -25.32 -6.02
C GLY A 133 -2.68 -25.93 -5.29
N PHE A 134 -1.50 -25.42 -5.57
CA PHE A 134 -0.25 -25.89 -5.01
C PHE A 134 0.60 -24.70 -4.58
N SER A 135 1.23 -24.78 -3.40
CA SER A 135 2.08 -23.72 -2.86
C SER A 135 3.53 -24.19 -2.80
N GLN A 136 4.47 -23.38 -3.31
CA GLN A 136 5.91 -23.69 -3.39
C GLN A 136 6.28 -24.85 -4.35
N SER A 137 5.56 -25.97 -4.31
CA SER A 137 5.74 -27.13 -5.20
C SER A 137 4.42 -27.88 -5.43
N LYS A 138 4.37 -28.75 -6.45
CA LYS A 138 3.20 -29.60 -6.75
C LYS A 138 2.91 -30.69 -5.70
N GLU A 139 3.76 -30.82 -4.70
CA GLU A 139 3.61 -31.82 -3.63
C GLU A 139 2.89 -31.24 -2.41
N VAL A 140 2.74 -29.91 -2.36
CA VAL A 140 2.11 -29.20 -1.26
C VAL A 140 0.78 -28.62 -1.75
N PRO A 141 -0.31 -29.39 -1.70
CA PRO A 141 -1.63 -28.88 -2.05
C PRO A 141 -2.01 -27.74 -1.10
N ALA A 142 -2.67 -26.74 -1.64
CA ALA A 142 -3.16 -25.59 -0.90
C ALA A 142 -4.61 -25.34 -1.29
N TRP A 143 -5.42 -25.01 -0.28
CA TRP A 143 -6.79 -24.57 -0.43
C TRP A 143 -6.86 -23.15 0.09
N GLU A 144 -7.47 -22.28 -0.68
CA GLU A 144 -7.78 -20.92 -0.26
C GLU A 144 -9.29 -20.75 -0.38
N ALA A 145 -9.92 -20.31 0.70
CA ALA A 145 -11.36 -20.09 0.75
C ALA A 145 -11.65 -18.60 0.94
N GLU A 146 -12.54 -18.07 0.11
CA GLU A 146 -12.90 -16.65 0.11
C GLU A 146 -14.40 -16.48 0.25
N MET A 147 -14.80 -15.52 1.09
CA MET A 147 -16.18 -15.04 1.15
C MET A 147 -16.22 -13.58 0.74
N MET A 148 -17.11 -13.27 -0.19
CA MET A 148 -17.28 -11.94 -0.72
C MET A 148 -18.74 -11.51 -0.71
N ASP A 149 -18.96 -10.20 -0.56
CA ASP A 149 -20.25 -9.59 -0.86
C ASP A 149 -20.40 -9.42 -2.38
N PRO A 150 -21.40 -10.03 -3.03
CA PRO A 150 -21.54 -9.97 -4.48
C PRO A 150 -21.88 -8.57 -5.01
N GLU A 151 -22.44 -7.68 -4.18
CA GLU A 151 -22.79 -6.31 -4.61
C GLU A 151 -21.58 -5.38 -4.56
N SER A 152 -20.96 -5.23 -3.39
CA SER A 152 -19.80 -4.34 -3.20
C SER A 152 -18.48 -4.92 -3.71
N LYS A 153 -18.43 -6.25 -3.93
CA LYS A 153 -17.22 -7.02 -4.27
C LYS A 153 -16.14 -6.97 -3.19
N LEU A 154 -16.49 -6.61 -1.96
CA LEU A 154 -15.57 -6.63 -0.83
C LEU A 154 -15.35 -8.07 -0.35
N ILE A 155 -14.08 -8.42 -0.12
CA ILE A 155 -13.71 -9.67 0.55
C ILE A 155 -13.95 -9.50 2.05
N LEU A 156 -14.74 -10.38 2.65
CA LEU A 156 -15.15 -10.29 4.05
C LEU A 156 -14.47 -11.34 4.93
N SER A 157 -14.07 -12.46 4.33
CA SER A 157 -13.24 -13.48 4.97
C SER A 157 -12.34 -14.12 3.93
N HIS A 158 -11.10 -14.42 4.33
CA HIS A 158 -10.11 -15.15 3.54
C HIS A 158 -9.34 -16.08 4.48
N GLN A 159 -9.25 -17.37 4.12
CA GLN A 159 -8.48 -18.39 4.85
C GLN A 159 -7.55 -19.16 3.93
#